data_AF-A0A2S8F378-F1
#
_entry.id   AF-A0A2S8F378-F1
#
_cell.length_a   1.000
_cell.length_b   1.000
_cell.length_c   1.000
_cell.angle_alpha   90.00
_cell.angle_beta   90.00
_cell.angle_gamma   90.00
#
_symmetry.space_group_name_H-M   'P 1'
#
loop_
_entity.id
_entity.type
_entity.pdbx_description
1 polymer ?
#
loop_
_entity_poly.entity_id
_entity_poly.type
_entity_poly.pdbx_seq_one_letter_code
_entity_poly.pdbx_strand_id
1 'polypeptide(L)'
;MLYSRWALLLAASLLLVGCNNQNPPSTAENTEENVEVTPVQDPLAIASVDPKTAVESFLAALRDGDKAMTSKLLTQKARTETRKHNLAIDPVGATGAKFEVGETIYITSEKRGAHVESHWFDVDPQGKAVSYEIVWIMRREMGGWRVAGMATELFAGEPPLVLPFENPEEMFEAQKLAEREIQRRSGPQSTEVMPASHTARPGEGSGSQYFQR
;
A
#
# COMPACT_ATOMS: atom_id res chain seq x y z
N MET A 1 23.89 31.44 60.74
CA MET A 1 25.36 31.42 60.87
C MET A 1 25.95 30.85 59.58
N LEU A 2 26.77 31.68 58.90
CA LEU A 2 27.92 31.44 58.00
C LEU A 2 27.78 30.36 56.90
N TYR A 3 27.70 30.68 55.59
CA TYR A 3 28.61 31.37 54.62
C TYR A 3 29.84 30.57 54.16
N SER A 4 29.93 30.32 52.83
CA SER A 4 31.10 30.47 51.93
C SER A 4 30.73 29.85 50.56
N ARG A 5 30.44 30.53 49.43
CA ARG A 5 31.05 31.65 48.68
C ARG A 5 32.50 31.44 48.29
N TRP A 6 32.73 30.79 47.15
CA TRP A 6 33.87 31.10 46.27
C TRP A 6 33.32 31.62 44.96
N ALA A 7 33.67 32.87 44.67
CA ALA A 7 33.24 33.63 43.52
C ALA A 7 34.44 33.94 42.63
N LEU A 8 34.15 33.99 41.34
CA LEU A 8 34.77 34.82 40.30
C LEU A 8 36.19 34.46 39.86
N LEU A 9 36.35 34.33 38.54
CA LEU A 9 36.88 35.44 37.74
C LEU A 9 36.46 35.35 36.27
N LEU A 10 35.94 36.48 35.79
CA LEU A 10 35.66 36.88 34.42
C LEU A 10 36.96 37.02 33.60
N ALA A 11 36.90 36.76 32.29
CA ALA A 11 37.45 37.68 31.28
C ALA A 11 36.95 37.30 29.86
N ALA A 12 36.23 38.24 29.25
CA ALA A 12 35.96 38.30 27.82
C ALA A 12 37.08 39.08 27.12
N SER A 13 37.40 38.75 25.86
CA SER A 13 37.50 39.70 24.72
C SER A 13 38.15 39.07 23.47
N LEU A 14 37.57 39.44 22.34
CA LEU A 14 38.00 39.21 20.95
C LEU A 14 39.44 39.67 20.70
N LEU A 15 40.12 39.07 19.70
CA LEU A 15 40.60 39.75 18.47
C LEU A 15 41.29 38.78 17.48
N LEU A 16 40.98 39.06 16.21
CA LEU A 16 41.48 38.57 14.92
C LEU A 16 42.99 38.31 14.83
N VAL A 17 43.42 37.24 14.13
CA VAL A 17 44.40 37.19 13.02
C VAL A 17 44.38 35.77 12.42
N GLY A 18 44.19 35.63 11.10
CA GLY A 18 44.31 34.32 10.43
C GLY A 18 44.13 34.32 8.91
N CYS A 19 45.12 34.88 8.20
CA CYS A 19 45.51 34.64 6.80
C CYS A 19 44.48 34.83 5.66
N ASN A 20 44.47 36.06 5.16
CA ASN A 20 44.07 36.46 3.80
C ASN A 20 45.21 36.14 2.82
N ASN A 21 45.07 35.11 1.97
CA ASN A 21 45.95 34.89 0.82
C ASN A 21 45.20 35.32 -0.45
N GLN A 22 45.58 36.47 -0.98
CA GLN A 22 45.08 37.04 -2.22
C GLN A 22 45.77 36.35 -3.42
N ASN A 23 44.99 35.69 -4.27
CA ASN A 23 45.37 35.44 -5.66
C ASN A 23 44.50 36.34 -6.57
N PRO A 24 45.08 36.99 -7.60
CA PRO A 24 44.38 37.92 -8.49
C PRO A 24 43.38 37.21 -9.43
N PRO A 25 42.42 37.96 -10.03
CA PRO A 25 41.19 37.39 -10.56
C PRO A 25 41.43 36.74 -11.92
N SER A 26 40.95 35.51 -12.09
CA SER A 26 40.54 35.03 -13.40
C SER A 26 39.05 35.30 -13.54
N THR A 27 38.73 36.22 -14.45
CA THR A 27 37.41 36.37 -15.05
C THR A 27 36.94 34.99 -15.54
N ALA A 28 35.97 34.41 -14.83
CA ALA A 28 35.17 33.29 -15.30
C ALA A 28 33.72 33.59 -14.93
N GLU A 29 32.85 33.33 -15.89
CA GLU A 29 31.46 33.72 -15.96
C GLU A 29 30.65 33.42 -14.71
N ASN A 30 29.77 34.35 -14.39
CA ASN A 30 28.71 34.22 -13.41
C ASN A 30 27.73 33.13 -13.89
N THR A 31 28.03 31.87 -13.57
CA THR A 31 27.04 30.80 -13.56
C THR A 31 26.56 30.68 -12.14
N GLU A 32 25.42 31.30 -11.86
CA GLU A 32 24.59 31.00 -10.71
C GLU A 32 24.19 29.52 -10.80
N GLU A 33 25.04 28.65 -10.25
CA GLU A 33 24.65 27.28 -9.94
C GLU A 33 23.66 27.38 -8.77
N ASN A 34 22.39 27.59 -9.12
CA ASN A 34 21.26 27.35 -8.25
C ASN A 34 21.34 25.89 -7.81
N VAL A 35 21.98 25.64 -6.66
CA VAL A 35 21.90 24.36 -5.98
C VAL A 35 20.46 24.24 -5.50
N GLU A 36 19.61 23.73 -6.37
CA GLU A 36 18.27 23.30 -6.06
C GLU A 36 18.40 22.16 -5.05
N VAL A 37 18.28 22.51 -3.76
CA VAL A 37 18.20 21.54 -2.68
C VAL A 37 16.85 20.85 -2.83
N THR A 38 16.81 19.76 -3.60
CA THR A 38 15.65 18.88 -3.66
C THR A 38 15.35 18.41 -2.24
N PRO A 39 14.21 18.77 -1.63
CA PRO A 39 13.89 18.27 -0.31
C PRO A 39 13.81 16.75 -0.37
N VAL A 40 14.53 16.07 0.52
CA VAL A 40 14.38 14.62 0.70
C VAL A 40 12.97 14.38 1.23
N GLN A 41 12.04 14.08 0.32
CA GLN A 41 10.66 13.79 0.66
C GLN A 41 10.60 12.42 1.33
N ASP A 42 10.00 12.35 2.53
CA ASP A 42 9.78 11.09 3.23
C ASP A 42 8.94 10.15 2.34
N PRO A 43 9.45 8.97 1.95
CA PRO A 43 8.72 8.03 1.11
C PRO A 43 7.35 7.66 1.67
N LEU A 44 7.20 7.59 3.00
CA LEU A 44 5.92 7.29 3.62
C LEU A 44 4.93 8.45 3.45
N ALA A 45 5.40 9.69 3.50
CA ALA A 45 4.55 10.86 3.31
C ALA A 45 4.00 10.93 1.87
N ILE A 46 4.85 10.65 0.88
CA ILE A 46 4.43 10.56 -0.53
C ILE A 46 3.41 9.42 -0.70
N ALA A 47 3.75 8.23 -0.20
CA ALA A 47 2.91 7.05 -0.30
C ALA A 47 1.52 7.26 0.33
N SER A 48 1.38 8.17 1.29
CA SER A 48 0.16 8.30 2.10
C SER A 48 -0.73 9.48 1.73
N VAL A 49 -0.48 10.14 0.59
CA VAL A 49 -1.14 11.40 0.20
C VAL A 49 -2.64 11.21 -0.06
N ASP A 50 -3.01 10.13 -0.73
CA ASP A 50 -4.38 9.73 -1.02
C ASP A 50 -4.55 8.19 -0.91
N PRO A 51 -5.80 7.68 -0.85
CA PRO A 51 -6.04 6.25 -0.65
C PRO A 51 -5.45 5.37 -1.76
N LYS A 52 -5.50 5.83 -3.02
CA LYS A 52 -5.03 5.06 -4.16
C LYS A 52 -3.52 4.90 -4.12
N THR A 53 -2.79 6.01 -3.95
CA THR A 53 -1.32 5.98 -3.83
C THR A 53 -0.86 5.16 -2.62
N ALA A 54 -1.62 5.18 -1.52
CA ALA A 54 -1.32 4.36 -0.35
C ALA A 54 -1.46 2.87 -0.63
N VAL A 55 -2.49 2.46 -1.37
CA VAL A 55 -2.65 1.07 -1.82
C VAL A 55 -1.56 0.70 -2.82
N GLU A 56 -1.29 1.52 -3.84
CA GLU A 56 -0.22 1.26 -4.82
C GLU A 56 1.14 1.02 -4.13
N SER A 57 1.48 1.88 -3.18
CA SER A 57 2.71 1.75 -2.40
C SER A 57 2.71 0.53 -1.49
N PHE A 58 1.55 0.17 -0.93
CA PHE A 58 1.40 -1.01 -0.07
C PHE A 58 1.57 -2.31 -0.87
N LEU A 59 0.93 -2.41 -2.04
CA LEU A 59 1.05 -3.58 -2.92
C LEU A 59 2.45 -3.70 -3.52
N ALA A 60 3.09 -2.58 -3.87
CA ALA A 60 4.49 -2.58 -4.29
C ALA A 60 5.40 -3.10 -3.18
N ALA A 61 5.23 -2.61 -1.94
CA ALA A 61 5.99 -3.08 -0.79
C ALA A 61 5.77 -4.58 -0.49
N LEU A 62 4.54 -5.08 -0.62
CA LEU A 62 4.24 -6.51 -0.48
C LEU A 62 4.96 -7.34 -1.55
N ARG A 63 4.83 -6.94 -2.83
CA ARG A 63 5.48 -7.62 -3.96
C ARG A 63 7.01 -7.65 -3.82
N ASP A 64 7.59 -6.54 -3.38
CA ASP A 64 9.04 -6.36 -3.27
C ASP A 64 9.60 -6.92 -1.93
N GLY A 65 8.72 -7.44 -1.05
CA GLY A 65 9.10 -7.98 0.25
C GLY A 65 9.55 -6.94 1.27
N ASP A 66 9.25 -5.64 1.05
CA ASP A 66 9.56 -4.56 1.98
C ASP A 66 8.59 -4.59 3.18
N LYS A 67 8.95 -5.41 4.16
CA LYS A 67 8.19 -5.57 5.41
C LYS A 67 8.11 -4.25 6.21
N ALA A 68 9.11 -3.37 6.08
CA ALA A 68 9.14 -2.12 6.84
C ALA A 68 8.11 -1.13 6.28
N MET A 69 8.09 -0.94 4.96
CA MET A 69 7.10 -0.08 4.29
C MET A 69 5.70 -0.67 4.39
N THR A 70 5.54 -1.98 4.16
CA THR A 70 4.27 -2.71 4.34
C THR A 70 3.71 -2.45 5.74
N SER A 71 4.54 -2.64 6.78
CA SER A 71 4.13 -2.37 8.16
C SER A 71 3.71 -0.91 8.32
N LYS A 72 4.53 0.06 7.91
CA LYS A 72 4.25 1.51 8.06
C LYS A 72 2.95 1.99 7.39
N LEU A 73 2.52 1.31 6.32
CA LEU A 73 1.30 1.62 5.57
C LEU A 73 0.01 1.02 6.15
N LEU A 74 0.11 0.09 7.10
CA LEU A 74 -1.06 -0.35 7.90
C LEU A 74 -1.47 0.76 8.88
N THR A 75 -2.72 0.78 9.36
CA THR A 75 -3.12 1.67 10.47
C THR A 75 -2.30 1.35 11.72
N GLN A 76 -2.15 2.31 12.64
CA GLN A 76 -1.46 2.05 13.90
C GLN A 76 -2.08 0.89 14.66
N LYS A 77 -3.41 0.77 14.63
CA LYS A 77 -4.12 -0.34 15.26
C LYS A 77 -3.84 -1.66 14.53
N ALA A 78 -3.98 -1.71 13.21
CA ALA A 78 -3.68 -2.90 12.41
C ALA A 78 -2.24 -3.37 12.62
N ARG A 79 -1.26 -2.46 12.57
CA ARG A 79 0.15 -2.75 12.85
C ARG A 79 0.39 -3.42 14.20
N THR A 80 -0.30 -2.95 15.23
CA THR A 80 -0.16 -3.46 16.60
C THR A 80 -0.75 -4.85 16.70
N GLU A 81 -1.98 -5.04 16.22
CA GLU A 81 -2.69 -6.31 16.34
C GLU A 81 -2.04 -7.40 15.46
N THR A 82 -1.67 -7.10 14.21
CA THR A 82 -1.01 -8.09 13.34
C THR A 82 0.33 -8.57 13.92
N ARG A 83 1.12 -7.66 14.51
CA ARG A 83 2.36 -8.03 15.21
C ARG A 83 2.12 -8.87 16.45
N LYS A 84 1.16 -8.48 17.29
CA LYS A 84 0.84 -9.19 18.54
C LYS A 84 0.39 -10.62 18.30
N HIS A 85 -0.32 -10.85 17.20
CA HIS A 85 -0.91 -12.14 16.85
C HIS A 85 -0.10 -12.92 15.80
N ASN A 86 1.10 -12.43 15.44
CA ASN A 86 1.98 -13.01 14.41
C ASN A 86 1.24 -13.28 13.08
N LEU A 87 0.36 -12.36 12.70
CA LEU A 87 -0.44 -12.43 11.50
C LEU A 87 0.40 -11.90 10.35
N ALA A 88 0.85 -12.81 9.48
CA ALA A 88 1.53 -12.43 8.26
C ALA A 88 0.49 -11.97 7.24
N ILE A 89 0.62 -10.72 6.77
CA ILE A 89 -0.04 -10.28 5.55
C ILE A 89 0.92 -10.65 4.42
N ASP A 90 0.86 -11.90 4.00
CA ASP A 90 1.66 -12.37 2.88
C ASP A 90 0.86 -12.19 1.59
N PRO A 91 1.46 -11.66 0.52
CA PRO A 91 0.81 -11.66 -0.78
C PRO A 91 0.60 -13.13 -1.17
N VAL A 92 -0.65 -13.48 -1.47
CA VAL A 92 -0.95 -14.74 -2.15
C VAL A 92 -0.48 -14.56 -3.59
N GLY A 93 0.81 -14.80 -3.83
CA GLY A 93 1.30 -14.92 -5.18
C GLY A 93 2.79 -15.15 -5.35
N ALA A 94 3.15 -15.72 -6.50
CA ALA A 94 4.54 -16.00 -6.86
C ALA A 94 5.33 -14.70 -7.09
N THR A 95 6.65 -14.78 -6.91
CA THR A 95 7.58 -13.70 -7.30
C THR A 95 7.33 -13.29 -8.76
N GLY A 96 6.81 -12.07 -8.98
CA GLY A 96 6.45 -11.57 -10.31
C GLY A 96 4.97 -11.25 -10.53
N ALA A 97 4.12 -11.41 -9.52
CA ALA A 97 2.72 -10.97 -9.56
C ALA A 97 2.61 -9.50 -9.98
N LYS A 98 1.61 -9.22 -10.84
CA LYS A 98 1.25 -7.87 -11.28
C LYS A 98 -0.02 -7.44 -10.58
N PHE A 99 -0.16 -6.14 -10.35
CA PHE A 99 -1.39 -5.58 -9.81
C PHE A 99 -1.76 -4.29 -10.52
N GLU A 100 -3.06 -4.01 -10.54
CA GLU A 100 -3.65 -2.77 -11.00
C GLU A 100 -4.54 -2.22 -9.88
N VAL A 101 -4.44 -0.91 -9.61
CA VAL A 101 -5.26 -0.24 -8.59
C VAL A 101 -6.37 0.55 -9.29
N GLY A 102 -7.61 0.23 -8.96
CA GLY A 102 -8.82 0.69 -9.61
C GLY A 102 -9.40 1.96 -8.99
N GLU A 103 -10.72 1.95 -8.80
CA GLU A 103 -11.48 3.06 -8.27
C GLU A 103 -11.26 3.26 -6.77
N THR A 104 -11.43 4.52 -6.31
CA THR A 104 -11.46 4.88 -4.90
C THR A 104 -12.83 5.46 -4.54
N ILE A 105 -13.51 4.80 -3.60
CA ILE A 105 -14.83 5.22 -3.11
C ILE A 105 -14.68 5.71 -1.66
N TYR A 106 -14.91 6.99 -1.42
CA TYR A 106 -14.92 7.55 -0.06
C TYR A 106 -16.24 7.20 0.65
N ILE A 107 -16.14 6.65 1.86
CA ILE A 107 -17.31 6.15 2.61
C ILE A 107 -17.95 7.18 3.55
N THR A 108 -17.35 8.38 3.63
CA THR A 108 -17.81 9.49 4.48
C THR A 108 -17.64 10.81 3.75
N SER A 109 -18.51 11.79 4.02
CA SER A 109 -18.37 13.17 3.54
C SER A 109 -17.05 13.82 3.96
N GLU A 110 -16.56 13.49 5.16
CA GLU A 110 -15.31 14.02 5.70
C GLU A 110 -14.06 13.33 5.11
N LYS A 111 -14.23 12.36 4.20
CA LYS A 111 -13.14 11.59 3.59
C LYS A 111 -12.17 11.03 4.63
N ARG A 112 -12.72 10.38 5.66
CA ARG A 112 -11.95 9.73 6.74
C ARG A 112 -11.75 8.22 6.53
N GLY A 113 -12.52 7.64 5.62
CA GLY A 113 -12.38 6.27 5.16
C GLY A 113 -12.62 6.18 3.66
N ALA A 114 -12.03 5.17 3.04
CA ALA A 114 -12.22 4.88 1.63
C ALA A 114 -12.11 3.36 1.37
N HIS A 115 -12.76 2.91 0.31
CA HIS A 115 -12.51 1.62 -0.30
C HIS A 115 -11.73 1.82 -1.60
N VAL A 116 -10.73 1.00 -1.83
CA VAL A 116 -9.88 1.08 -3.03
C VAL A 116 -9.81 -0.29 -3.67
N GLU A 117 -10.25 -0.38 -4.91
CA GLU A 117 -10.22 -1.64 -5.66
C GLU A 117 -8.82 -1.97 -6.16
N SER A 118 -8.51 -3.25 -6.27
CA SER A 118 -7.32 -3.73 -6.92
C SER A 118 -7.56 -5.08 -7.59
N HIS A 119 -6.88 -5.28 -8.72
CA HIS A 119 -6.84 -6.53 -9.45
C HIS A 119 -5.42 -7.08 -9.37
N TRP A 120 -5.29 -8.30 -8.88
CA TRP A 120 -4.03 -9.05 -8.83
C TRP A 120 -4.01 -10.08 -9.93
N PHE A 121 -2.88 -10.19 -10.61
CA PHE A 121 -2.63 -11.16 -11.66
C PHE A 121 -1.41 -11.98 -11.28
N ASP A 122 -1.59 -13.29 -11.22
CA ASP A 122 -0.54 -14.23 -10.86
C ASP A 122 -0.61 -15.48 -11.73
N VAL A 123 0.37 -16.37 -11.56
CA VAL A 123 0.44 -17.66 -12.21
C VAL A 123 0.47 -18.74 -11.13
N ASP A 124 -0.48 -19.67 -11.18
CA ASP A 124 -0.52 -20.79 -10.24
C ASP A 124 0.66 -21.75 -10.43
N PRO A 125 0.91 -22.70 -9.50
CA PRO A 125 2.00 -23.68 -9.64
C PRO A 125 1.95 -24.54 -10.91
N GLN A 126 0.82 -24.58 -11.60
CA GLN A 126 0.60 -25.31 -12.86
C GLN A 126 0.86 -24.44 -14.10
N GLY A 127 1.24 -23.18 -13.92
CA GLY A 127 1.51 -22.25 -15.02
C GLY A 127 0.27 -21.56 -15.58
N LYS A 128 -0.89 -21.70 -14.94
CA LYS A 128 -2.14 -21.07 -15.39
C LYS A 128 -2.27 -19.68 -14.78
N ALA A 129 -2.66 -18.71 -15.61
CA ALA A 129 -2.99 -17.37 -15.14
C ALA A 129 -4.20 -17.41 -14.20
N VAL A 130 -4.06 -16.77 -13.05
CA VAL A 130 -5.11 -16.57 -12.05
C VAL A 130 -5.21 -15.09 -11.72
N SER A 131 -6.41 -14.63 -11.41
CA SER A 131 -6.65 -13.24 -11.03
C SER A 131 -7.55 -13.15 -9.80
N TYR A 132 -7.30 -12.15 -8.97
CA TYR A 132 -8.03 -11.90 -7.74
C TYR A 132 -8.46 -10.44 -7.66
N GLU A 133 -9.69 -10.21 -7.23
CA GLU A 133 -10.20 -8.89 -6.90
C GLU A 133 -10.16 -8.68 -5.39
N ILE A 134 -9.54 -7.57 -4.99
CA ILE A 134 -9.38 -7.20 -3.59
C ILE A 134 -9.78 -5.75 -3.41
N VAL A 135 -10.71 -5.52 -2.48
CA VAL A 135 -11.07 -4.18 -2.01
C VAL A 135 -10.30 -3.88 -0.74
N TRP A 136 -9.45 -2.86 -0.76
CA TRP A 136 -8.70 -2.40 0.40
C TRP A 136 -9.51 -1.42 1.22
N ILE A 137 -9.56 -1.64 2.53
CA ILE A 137 -10.27 -0.79 3.47
C ILE A 137 -9.27 0.21 4.03
N MET A 138 -9.47 1.49 3.74
CA MET A 138 -8.54 2.56 4.05
C MET A 138 -9.08 3.48 5.16
N ARG A 139 -8.19 3.97 6.01
CA ARG A 139 -8.47 5.01 7.01
C ARG A 139 -7.49 6.16 6.90
N ARG A 140 -7.98 7.38 7.15
CA ARG A 140 -7.14 8.57 7.27
C ARG A 140 -6.66 8.72 8.72
N GLU A 141 -5.35 8.59 8.94
CA GLU A 141 -4.68 8.91 10.20
C GLU A 141 -3.98 10.28 10.11
N MET A 142 -3.43 10.76 11.22
CA MET A 142 -2.67 12.02 11.26
C MET A 142 -1.49 12.03 10.27
N GLY A 143 -0.87 10.87 10.04
CA GLY A 143 0.24 10.69 9.10
C GLY A 143 -0.17 10.34 7.66
N GLY A 144 -1.45 10.49 7.31
CA GLY A 144 -1.99 10.20 5.99
C GLY A 144 -2.83 8.92 5.93
N TRP A 145 -3.08 8.43 4.71
CA TRP A 145 -3.88 7.24 4.47
C TRP A 145 -3.15 5.95 4.84
N ARG A 146 -3.88 5.02 5.44
CA ARG A 146 -3.37 3.73 5.92
C ARG A 146 -4.37 2.61 5.67
N VAL A 147 -3.86 1.39 5.48
CA VAL A 147 -4.64 0.17 5.26
C VAL A 147 -5.13 -0.38 6.62
N ALA A 148 -6.44 -0.53 6.77
CA ALA A 148 -7.11 -1.06 7.96
C ALA A 148 -7.58 -2.51 7.80
N GLY A 149 -7.71 -3.00 6.56
CA GLY A 149 -8.21 -4.32 6.26
C GLY A 149 -8.35 -4.54 4.75
N MET A 150 -8.90 -5.69 4.40
CA MET A 150 -9.26 -6.03 3.02
C MET A 150 -10.61 -6.74 2.97
N ALA A 151 -11.22 -6.75 1.80
CA ALA A 151 -12.37 -7.59 1.48
C ALA A 151 -12.10 -8.29 0.15
N THR A 152 -12.45 -9.58 0.08
CA THR A 152 -12.25 -10.38 -1.13
C THR A 152 -13.40 -11.35 -1.30
N GLU A 153 -13.82 -11.56 -2.55
CA GLU A 153 -14.80 -12.56 -2.89
C GLU A 153 -14.12 -13.93 -3.00
N LEU A 154 -14.51 -14.87 -2.14
CA LEU A 154 -13.94 -16.22 -2.17
C LEU A 154 -14.57 -17.09 -3.28
N PHE A 155 -15.83 -16.83 -3.60
CA PHE A 155 -16.60 -17.57 -4.61
C PHE A 155 -17.50 -16.61 -5.37
N ALA A 156 -17.54 -16.76 -6.70
CA ALA A 156 -18.29 -15.86 -7.58
C ALA A 156 -19.79 -15.80 -7.22
N GLY A 157 -20.32 -14.59 -7.12
CA GLY A 157 -21.70 -14.27 -6.73
C GLY A 157 -21.94 -14.20 -5.22
N GLU A 158 -20.92 -14.29 -4.37
CA GLU A 158 -21.09 -14.28 -2.91
C GLU A 158 -20.66 -12.97 -2.25
N PRO A 159 -21.20 -12.64 -1.07
CA PRO A 159 -20.74 -11.48 -0.31
C PRO A 159 -19.23 -11.57 -0.06
N PRO A 160 -18.49 -10.47 -0.22
CA PRO A 160 -17.06 -10.48 0.01
C PRO A 160 -16.76 -10.77 1.48
N LEU A 161 -15.80 -11.65 1.71
CA LEU A 161 -15.27 -11.90 3.05
C LEU A 161 -14.38 -10.72 3.44
N VAL A 162 -14.72 -10.09 4.56
CA VAL A 162 -13.94 -8.99 5.13
C VAL A 162 -12.92 -9.54 6.12
N LEU A 163 -11.66 -9.11 5.97
CA LEU A 163 -10.56 -9.38 6.87
C LEU A 163 -10.12 -8.06 7.53
N PRO A 164 -10.65 -7.73 8.73
CA PRO A 164 -10.28 -6.52 9.43
C PRO A 164 -8.96 -6.71 10.19
N PHE A 165 -7.89 -6.05 9.76
CA PHE A 165 -6.58 -6.17 10.42
C PHE A 165 -6.55 -5.52 11.80
N GLU A 166 -7.51 -4.64 12.08
CA GLU A 166 -7.68 -3.92 13.34
C GLU A 166 -8.46 -4.71 14.41
N ASN A 167 -9.09 -5.83 14.05
CA ASN A 167 -9.84 -6.67 14.98
C ASN A 167 -9.44 -8.14 14.77
N PRO A 168 -8.47 -8.67 15.56
CA PRO A 168 -7.97 -10.03 15.37
C PRO A 168 -9.05 -11.09 15.60
N GLU A 169 -10.03 -10.87 16.48
CA GLU A 169 -11.12 -11.82 16.72
C GLU A 169 -11.99 -12.00 15.47
N GLU A 170 -12.48 -10.89 14.91
CA GLU A 170 -13.24 -10.92 13.65
C GLU A 170 -12.42 -11.51 12.50
N MET A 171 -11.12 -11.19 12.45
CA MET A 171 -10.24 -11.71 11.42
C MET A 171 -10.02 -13.22 11.53
N PHE A 172 -9.86 -13.78 12.74
CA PHE A 172 -9.76 -15.23 12.94
C PHE A 172 -11.07 -15.94 12.58
N GLU A 173 -12.22 -15.37 12.94
CA GLU A 173 -13.51 -15.95 12.57
C GLU A 173 -13.72 -15.92 11.05
N ALA A 174 -13.31 -14.84 10.38
CA ALA A 174 -13.32 -14.75 8.93
C ALA A 174 -12.41 -15.80 8.27
N GLN A 175 -11.19 -16.01 8.79
CA GLN A 175 -10.28 -17.05 8.30
C GLN A 175 -10.87 -18.46 8.48
N LYS A 176 -11.42 -18.78 9.67
CA LYS A 176 -12.09 -20.07 9.90
C LYS A 176 -13.30 -20.28 8.98
N LEU A 177 -14.04 -19.21 8.66
CA LEU A 177 -15.14 -19.28 7.70
C LEU A 177 -14.61 -19.60 6.30
N ALA A 178 -13.56 -18.92 5.86
CA ALA A 178 -12.90 -19.17 4.59
C ALA A 178 -12.42 -20.63 4.47
N GLU A 179 -11.69 -21.11 5.48
CA GLU A 179 -11.15 -22.48 5.51
C GLU A 179 -12.25 -23.53 5.46
N ARG A 180 -13.30 -23.39 6.28
CA ARG A 180 -14.44 -24.32 6.28
C ARG A 180 -15.13 -24.36 4.93
N GLU A 181 -15.30 -23.20 4.30
CA GLU A 181 -16.02 -23.12 3.03
C GLU A 181 -15.20 -23.68 1.87
N ILE A 182 -13.90 -23.39 1.83
CA ILE A 182 -12.95 -24.01 0.90
C ILE A 182 -12.97 -25.53 1.10
N GLN A 183 -12.92 -26.04 2.33
CA GLN A 183 -12.94 -27.47 2.60
C GLN A 183 -14.27 -28.12 2.19
N ARG A 184 -15.41 -27.48 2.48
CA ARG A 184 -16.75 -27.95 2.10
C ARG A 184 -16.87 -28.11 0.58
N ARG A 185 -16.34 -27.15 -0.17
CA ARG A 185 -16.38 -27.16 -1.65
C ARG A 185 -15.26 -27.98 -2.28
N SER A 186 -14.18 -28.28 -1.57
CA SER A 186 -13.08 -29.13 -2.07
C SER A 186 -13.29 -30.63 -1.80
N GLY A 187 -14.41 -31.01 -1.17
CA GLY A 187 -14.83 -32.41 -1.00
C GLY A 187 -15.22 -33.08 -2.34
N PRO A 188 -15.36 -34.43 -2.38
CA PRO A 188 -15.50 -35.22 -3.61
C PRO A 188 -16.79 -35.00 -4.43
N GLN A 189 -17.56 -33.95 -4.15
CA GLN A 189 -18.75 -33.54 -4.92
C GLN A 189 -18.71 -32.04 -5.23
N SER A 190 -17.79 -31.64 -6.09
CA SER A 190 -17.81 -30.34 -6.76
C SER A 190 -17.18 -30.48 -8.14
N THR A 191 -17.92 -31.14 -9.02
CA THR A 191 -17.76 -30.87 -10.44
C THR A 191 -18.08 -29.39 -10.65
N GLU A 192 -17.13 -28.67 -11.27
CA GLU A 192 -17.26 -27.33 -11.83
C GLU A 192 -16.93 -26.14 -10.90
N VAL A 193 -15.63 -25.92 -10.66
CA VAL A 193 -15.10 -24.57 -10.46
C VAL A 193 -15.13 -23.89 -11.83
N MET A 194 -16.14 -23.05 -12.09
CA MET A 194 -16.10 -22.18 -13.27
C MET A 194 -15.07 -21.05 -13.04
N PRO A 195 -14.22 -20.74 -14.03
CA PRO A 195 -13.54 -19.46 -14.10
C PRO A 195 -14.59 -18.39 -14.43
N ALA A 196 -14.57 -17.26 -13.73
CA ALA A 196 -15.33 -16.08 -14.12
C ALA A 196 -14.89 -15.67 -15.55
N SER A 197 -15.71 -16.01 -16.55
CA SER A 197 -15.55 -15.58 -17.93
C SER A 197 -16.69 -14.61 -18.23
N HIS A 198 -16.42 -13.31 -18.13
CA HIS A 198 -17.08 -12.37 -19.04
C HIS A 198 -16.35 -12.47 -20.38
N THR A 199 -16.70 -13.47 -21.19
CA THR A 199 -16.38 -13.44 -22.62
C THR A 199 -17.32 -12.46 -23.29
N ALA A 200 -16.80 -11.25 -23.56
CA ALA A 200 -17.32 -10.44 -24.66
C ALA A 200 -17.36 -11.34 -25.91
N ARG A 201 -18.55 -11.54 -26.49
CA ARG A 201 -18.74 -12.27 -27.75
C ARG A 201 -18.18 -11.46 -28.92
N PRO A 202 -17.20 -11.97 -29.70
CA PRO A 202 -16.93 -11.48 -31.04
C PRO A 202 -17.70 -12.35 -32.05
N GLY A 203 -18.64 -11.73 -32.76
CA GLY A 203 -19.10 -12.13 -34.10
C GLY A 203 -19.77 -13.51 -34.24
N GLU A 204 -21.11 -13.51 -34.30
CA GLU A 204 -21.85 -14.59 -34.96
C GLU A 204 -22.68 -13.98 -36.09
N GLY A 205 -22.08 -13.96 -37.27
CA GLY A 205 -22.84 -13.92 -38.51
C GLY A 205 -23.57 -15.25 -38.68
N SER A 206 -24.89 -15.20 -38.79
CA SER A 206 -25.68 -16.24 -39.42
C SER A 206 -26.75 -15.56 -40.28
N GLY A 207 -26.88 -16.09 -41.49
CA GLY A 207 -27.45 -15.39 -42.63
C GLY A 207 -28.92 -15.02 -42.53
N SER A 208 -29.25 -13.95 -43.23
CA SER A 208 -30.56 -13.81 -43.86
C SER A 208 -30.32 -13.76 -45.37
N GLN A 209 -30.39 -14.92 -46.01
CA GLN A 209 -30.93 -14.94 -47.36
C GLN A 209 -32.40 -14.54 -47.25
N TYR A 210 -32.85 -13.51 -47.95
CA TYR A 210 -34.09 -13.50 -48.74
C TYR A 210 -34.36 -12.12 -49.39
N PHE A 211 -34.60 -12.18 -50.70
CA PHE A 211 -35.39 -11.29 -51.59
C PHE A 211 -34.85 -9.93 -52.09
N GLN A 212 -34.59 -9.92 -53.42
CA GLN A 212 -35.09 -9.02 -54.50
C GLN A 212 -35.31 -7.53 -54.17
N ARG A 213 -34.79 -6.59 -54.98
CA ARG A 213 -35.10 -6.33 -56.40
C ARG A 213 -34.06 -5.41 -57.01
#